data_AF-A0A3M5BN38-F1
#
_entry.id   AF-A0A3M5BN38-F1
#
_cell.length_a   1.000
_cell.length_b   1.000
_cell.length_c   1.000
_cell.angle_alpha   90.00
_cell.angle_beta   90.00
_cell.angle_gamma   90.00
#
_symmetry.space_group_name_H-M   'P 1'
#
loop_
_entity.id
_entity.type
_entity.pdbx_description
1 polymer ?
#
loop_
_entity_poly.entity_id
_entity_poly.type
_entity_poly.pdbx_seq_one_letter_code
_entity_poly.pdbx_strand_id
1 'polypeptide(L)'
;AMKMNAVIFQVVPCADAFYASDLLPWSKYLTGTLGKNPGFDPLAYAVEQAHARNIELHAWVNPYRISMSASDGTMEELNNSSSDSPASVFNTHPEWTGAAANRFVLNPGIPEVQAWVGSIVEEIVTKYDVDAIQFDDYFYYETADSLLQDDATYQKYNTNFTTKADWRRNNTYSLVDTCHKKIAAVK
;
A
#
# COMPACT_ATOMS: atom_id res chain seq x y z
N ALA A 1 20.64 26.03 -2.76
CA ALA A 1 19.90 24.86 -2.23
C ALA A 1 18.65 25.34 -1.49
N MET A 2 17.53 24.61 -1.58
CA MET A 2 16.20 25.03 -1.09
C MET A 2 15.98 24.87 0.44
N LYS A 3 16.99 24.44 1.21
CA LYS A 3 16.91 24.20 2.67
C LYS A 3 15.80 23.21 3.10
N MET A 4 15.51 22.21 2.27
CA MET A 4 14.63 21.11 2.65
C MET A 4 15.26 20.29 3.79
N ASN A 5 14.45 19.88 4.75
CA ASN A 5 14.85 19.11 5.94
C ASN A 5 14.14 17.75 6.05
N ALA A 6 13.20 17.45 5.15
CA ALA A 6 12.52 16.16 5.06
C ALA A 6 12.32 15.78 3.59
N VAL A 7 12.34 14.48 3.32
CA VAL A 7 11.94 13.87 2.05
C VAL A 7 10.81 12.89 2.34
N ILE A 8 9.70 13.06 1.62
CA ILE A 8 8.57 12.13 1.63
C ILE A 8 8.75 11.24 0.40
N PHE A 9 9.24 10.02 0.61
CA PHE A 9 9.60 9.10 -0.46
C PHE A 9 8.52 8.05 -0.65
N GLN A 10 7.90 7.97 -1.84
CA GLN A 10 6.91 6.94 -2.14
C GLN A 10 7.58 5.57 -2.23
N VAL A 11 7.40 4.76 -1.18
CA VAL A 11 8.01 3.42 -1.09
C VAL A 11 7.05 2.30 -1.48
N VAL A 12 5.73 2.55 -1.38
CA VAL A 12 4.68 1.62 -1.83
C VAL A 12 3.67 2.38 -2.70
N PRO A 13 3.88 2.43 -4.04
CA PRO A 13 2.97 3.15 -4.92
C PRO A 13 1.73 2.34 -5.33
N CYS A 14 1.86 1.04 -5.62
CA CYS A 14 0.82 0.19 -6.21
C CYS A 14 0.87 -1.25 -5.66
N ALA A 15 0.72 -1.43 -4.34
CA ALA A 15 0.85 -2.74 -3.68
C ALA A 15 2.13 -3.49 -4.11
N ASP A 16 3.20 -2.73 -4.28
CA ASP A 16 4.54 -3.11 -4.70
C ASP A 16 5.56 -2.26 -3.93
N ALA A 17 6.83 -2.68 -3.89
CA ALA A 17 7.82 -2.11 -2.97
C ALA A 17 9.05 -1.51 -3.68
N PHE A 18 9.51 -0.38 -3.16
CA PHE A 18 10.83 0.21 -3.43
C PHE A 18 11.86 -0.21 -2.37
N TYR A 19 11.69 -1.41 -1.81
CA TYR A 19 12.50 -1.96 -0.74
C TYR A 19 12.37 -3.49 -0.72
N ALA A 20 13.29 -4.18 -0.04
CA ALA A 20 13.27 -5.64 0.04
C ALA A 20 12.17 -6.16 0.99
N SER A 21 10.98 -6.41 0.43
CA SER A 21 9.80 -6.87 1.17
C SER A 21 9.63 -8.39 1.13
N ASP A 22 9.16 -8.95 2.25
CA ASP A 22 8.68 -10.33 2.36
C ASP A 22 7.16 -10.44 2.07
N LEU A 23 6.49 -9.29 1.88
CA LEU A 23 5.04 -9.18 1.67
C LEU A 23 4.66 -8.68 0.28
N LEU A 24 5.52 -7.88 -0.35
CA LEU A 24 5.24 -7.16 -1.59
C LEU A 24 6.20 -7.54 -2.71
N PRO A 25 5.75 -7.60 -3.98
CA PRO A 25 6.64 -7.67 -5.12
C PRO A 25 7.49 -6.40 -5.23
N TRP A 26 8.68 -6.51 -5.81
CA TRP A 26 9.44 -5.33 -6.26
C TRP A 26 8.62 -4.50 -7.25
N SER A 27 8.69 -3.18 -7.11
CA SER A 27 7.94 -2.30 -8.00
C SER A 27 8.45 -2.33 -9.43
N LYS A 28 7.51 -2.39 -10.38
CA LYS A 28 7.81 -2.26 -11.81
C LYS A 28 8.41 -0.91 -12.18
N TYR A 29 8.25 0.12 -11.35
CA TYR A 29 8.85 1.44 -11.62
C TYR A 29 10.37 1.46 -11.46
N LEU A 30 10.97 0.41 -10.88
CA LEU A 30 12.42 0.28 -10.76
C LEU A 30 13.06 -0.37 -11.99
N THR A 31 12.39 -1.35 -12.60
CA THR A 31 12.98 -2.23 -13.63
C THR A 31 12.17 -2.34 -14.92
N GLY A 32 10.93 -1.86 -14.92
CA GLY A 32 9.94 -2.11 -15.97
C GLY A 32 9.20 -3.45 -15.84
N THR A 33 9.50 -4.28 -14.83
CA THR A 33 8.86 -5.58 -14.62
C THR A 33 8.47 -5.77 -13.16
N LEU A 34 7.18 -6.00 -12.90
CA LEU A 34 6.68 -6.25 -11.55
C LEU A 34 7.34 -7.50 -10.95
N GLY A 35 7.78 -7.38 -9.70
CA GLY A 35 8.43 -8.44 -8.94
C GLY A 35 9.92 -8.61 -9.24
N LYS A 36 10.48 -7.91 -10.23
CA LYS A 36 11.89 -8.08 -10.64
C LYS A 36 12.82 -7.32 -9.70
N ASN A 37 13.78 -8.02 -9.12
CA ASN A 37 14.76 -7.43 -8.19
C ASN A 37 15.69 -6.43 -8.93
N PRO A 38 15.79 -5.17 -8.47
CA PRO A 38 16.62 -4.14 -9.11
C PRO A 38 18.13 -4.27 -8.83
N GLY A 39 18.55 -5.22 -7.97
CA GLY A 39 19.94 -5.48 -7.61
C GLY A 39 20.48 -4.68 -6.42
N PHE A 40 19.66 -3.82 -5.81
CA PHE A 40 19.97 -3.08 -4.58
C PHE A 40 18.67 -2.75 -3.82
N ASP A 41 18.75 -2.29 -2.57
CA ASP A 41 17.59 -1.83 -1.79
C ASP A 41 17.49 -0.29 -1.82
N PRO A 42 16.50 0.28 -2.56
CA PRO A 42 16.37 1.73 -2.70
C PRO A 42 16.02 2.45 -1.41
N LEU A 43 15.16 1.88 -0.55
CA LEU A 43 14.78 2.51 0.72
C LEU A 43 15.94 2.53 1.70
N ALA A 44 16.70 1.43 1.82
CA ALA A 44 17.92 1.40 2.64
C ALA A 44 18.89 2.51 2.23
N TYR A 45 19.15 2.63 0.94
CA TYR A 45 20.02 3.68 0.40
C TYR A 45 19.47 5.08 0.66
N ALA A 46 18.17 5.29 0.46
CA ALA A 46 17.53 6.60 0.64
C ALA A 46 17.61 7.07 2.11
N VAL A 47 17.36 6.16 3.07
CA VAL A 47 17.46 6.45 4.51
C VAL A 47 18.88 6.87 4.86
N GLU A 48 19.88 6.05 4.48
CA GLU A 48 21.30 6.35 4.74
C GLU A 48 21.69 7.73 4.18
N GLN A 49 21.31 8.03 2.94
CA GLN A 49 21.68 9.30 2.30
C GLN A 49 20.95 10.52 2.87
N ALA A 50 19.71 10.36 3.32
CA ALA A 50 18.95 11.42 3.96
C ALA A 50 19.55 11.78 5.32
N HIS A 51 19.78 10.77 6.16
CA HIS A 51 20.35 10.93 7.50
C HIS A 51 21.78 11.47 7.48
N ALA A 52 22.62 11.04 6.52
CA ALA A 52 23.95 11.61 6.32
C ALA A 52 23.96 13.12 6.03
N ARG A 53 22.80 13.69 5.67
CA ARG A 53 22.58 15.11 5.39
C ARG A 53 21.69 15.80 6.41
N ASN A 54 21.35 15.12 7.51
CA ASN A 54 20.42 15.61 8.53
C ASN A 54 19.05 15.99 7.93
N ILE A 55 18.54 15.11 7.05
CA ILE A 55 17.23 15.19 6.41
C ILE A 55 16.41 13.99 6.90
N GLU A 56 15.20 14.24 7.39
CA GLU A 56 14.27 13.17 7.74
C GLU A 56 13.79 12.43 6.48
N LEU A 57 13.59 11.12 6.58
CA LEU A 57 12.93 10.33 5.54
C LEU A 57 11.60 9.78 6.04
N HIS A 58 10.53 10.24 5.41
CA HIS A 58 9.18 9.76 5.65
C HIS A 58 8.82 8.75 4.55
N ALA A 59 8.56 7.51 4.93
CA ALA A 59 8.15 6.47 3.98
C ALA A 59 6.67 6.65 3.63
N TRP A 60 6.42 7.03 2.37
CA TRP A 60 5.08 7.20 1.84
C TRP A 60 4.52 5.91 1.25
N VAL A 61 3.37 5.50 1.77
CA VAL A 61 2.66 4.28 1.40
C VAL A 61 1.27 4.62 0.86
N ASN A 62 0.92 4.10 -0.31
CA ASN A 62 -0.46 4.05 -0.76
C ASN A 62 -1.11 2.77 -0.24
N PRO A 63 -2.18 2.85 0.58
CA PRO A 63 -2.67 1.68 1.30
C PRO A 63 -3.47 0.70 0.44
N TYR A 64 -4.12 1.15 -0.64
CA TYR A 64 -5.15 0.35 -1.30
C TYR A 64 -5.02 0.25 -2.83
N ARG A 65 -4.11 0.98 -3.47
CA ARG A 65 -3.90 0.87 -4.91
C ARG A 65 -3.14 -0.42 -5.24
N ILE A 66 -3.66 -1.19 -6.20
CA ILE A 66 -2.95 -2.33 -6.78
C ILE A 66 -2.40 -1.96 -8.16
N SER A 67 -3.11 -1.13 -8.93
CA SER A 67 -2.67 -0.78 -10.28
C SER A 67 -3.05 0.62 -10.75
N MET A 68 -2.38 1.05 -11.83
CA MET A 68 -2.68 2.31 -12.50
C MET A 68 -3.71 2.20 -13.64
N SER A 69 -4.15 0.99 -13.96
CA SER A 69 -5.17 0.68 -14.98
C SER A 69 -5.88 -0.63 -14.65
N ALA A 70 -7.15 -0.78 -15.01
CA ALA A 70 -7.89 -2.03 -14.92
C ALA A 70 -8.02 -2.71 -16.29
N SER A 71 -6.90 -2.87 -17.01
CA SER A 71 -6.87 -3.50 -18.34
C SER A 71 -6.45 -4.98 -18.27
N ASP A 72 -6.77 -5.75 -19.30
CA ASP A 72 -6.37 -7.16 -19.42
C ASP A 72 -4.85 -7.34 -19.32
N GLY A 73 -4.07 -6.47 -19.96
CA GLY A 73 -2.60 -6.51 -19.85
C GLY A 73 -2.09 -6.20 -18.44
N THR A 74 -2.81 -5.38 -17.66
CA THR A 74 -2.47 -5.16 -16.24
C THR A 74 -2.82 -6.39 -15.40
N MET A 75 -3.95 -7.03 -15.70
CA MET A 75 -4.36 -8.26 -15.03
C MET A 75 -3.36 -9.39 -15.30
N GLU A 76 -2.85 -9.50 -16.53
CA GLU A 76 -1.81 -10.45 -16.90
C GLU A 76 -0.50 -10.17 -16.16
N GLU A 77 -0.05 -8.91 -16.11
CA GLU A 77 1.15 -8.51 -15.36
C GLU A 77 1.05 -8.86 -13.87
N LEU A 78 -0.09 -8.54 -13.24
CA LEU A 78 -0.32 -8.81 -11.82
C LEU A 78 -0.36 -10.31 -11.50
N ASN A 79 -0.92 -11.13 -12.40
CA ASN A 79 -0.95 -12.59 -12.23
C ASN A 79 0.39 -13.28 -12.51
N ASN A 80 1.30 -12.62 -13.21
CA ASN A 80 2.56 -13.20 -13.67
C ASN A 80 3.78 -12.36 -13.22
N SER A 81 3.74 -11.79 -12.01
CA SER A 81 4.89 -11.07 -11.45
C SER A 81 6.12 -11.98 -11.38
N SER A 82 7.31 -11.40 -11.58
CA SER A 82 8.58 -12.13 -11.49
C SER A 82 8.73 -12.83 -10.14
N SER A 83 9.28 -14.04 -10.15
CA SER A 83 9.54 -14.88 -8.97
C SER A 83 10.73 -14.42 -8.12
N ASP A 84 11.34 -13.27 -8.41
CA ASP A 84 12.46 -12.73 -7.61
C ASP A 84 11.98 -12.14 -6.27
N SER A 85 10.66 -11.96 -6.08
CA SER A 85 10.01 -11.45 -4.87
C SER A 85 8.59 -12.04 -4.72
N PRO A 86 7.88 -11.80 -3.60
CA PRO A 86 6.52 -12.29 -3.39
C PRO A 86 5.58 -11.98 -4.56
N ALA A 87 4.62 -12.87 -4.81
CA ALA A 87 3.60 -12.65 -5.83
C ALA A 87 2.68 -11.47 -5.46
N SER A 88 2.12 -10.80 -6.47
CA SER A 88 1.16 -9.71 -6.27
C SER A 88 -0.03 -10.14 -5.41
N VAL A 89 -0.50 -9.25 -4.54
CA VAL A 89 -1.73 -9.43 -3.75
C VAL A 89 -2.95 -9.69 -4.63
N PHE A 90 -2.95 -9.19 -5.87
CA PHE A 90 -4.00 -9.47 -6.85
C PHE A 90 -4.09 -10.97 -7.21
N ASN A 91 -2.95 -11.65 -7.23
CA ASN A 91 -2.87 -13.07 -7.54
C ASN A 91 -3.13 -13.94 -6.31
N THR A 92 -2.58 -13.56 -5.16
CA THR A 92 -2.65 -14.38 -3.94
C THR A 92 -3.95 -14.20 -3.18
N HIS A 93 -4.59 -13.03 -3.31
CA HIS A 93 -5.85 -12.69 -2.63
C HIS A 93 -6.83 -11.98 -3.59
N PRO A 94 -7.28 -12.65 -4.67
CA PRO A 94 -8.23 -12.05 -5.61
C PRO A 94 -9.54 -11.61 -4.93
N GLU A 95 -9.94 -12.29 -3.84
CA GLU A 95 -11.12 -11.96 -3.03
C GLU A 95 -11.00 -10.64 -2.25
N TRP A 96 -9.79 -10.09 -2.12
CA TRP A 96 -9.57 -8.77 -1.52
C TRP A 96 -9.71 -7.63 -2.54
N THR A 97 -9.75 -7.96 -3.83
CA THR A 97 -9.62 -6.98 -4.90
C THR A 97 -10.97 -6.55 -5.48
N GLY A 98 -11.02 -5.32 -5.98
CA GLY A 98 -12.10 -4.79 -6.79
C GLY A 98 -11.56 -3.93 -7.92
N ALA A 99 -12.43 -3.54 -8.84
CA ALA A 99 -12.12 -2.60 -9.90
C ALA A 99 -12.98 -1.33 -9.76
N ALA A 100 -12.34 -0.18 -9.71
CA ALA A 100 -13.00 1.12 -9.61
C ALA A 100 -12.10 2.24 -10.13
N ALA A 101 -12.69 3.30 -10.69
CA ALA A 101 -11.98 4.45 -11.26
C ALA A 101 -10.84 4.05 -12.23
N ASN A 102 -11.06 3.00 -13.05
CA ASN A 102 -10.06 2.39 -13.94
C ASN A 102 -8.79 1.91 -13.21
N ARG A 103 -8.92 1.32 -12.02
CA ARG A 103 -7.82 0.73 -11.24
C ARG A 103 -8.26 -0.58 -10.62
N PHE A 104 -7.32 -1.50 -10.44
CA PHE A 104 -7.47 -2.56 -9.44
C PHE A 104 -7.08 -2.00 -8.08
N VAL A 105 -7.89 -2.30 -7.08
CA VAL A 105 -7.75 -1.76 -5.72
C VAL A 105 -8.13 -2.81 -4.69
N LEU A 106 -7.56 -2.71 -3.50
CA LEU A 106 -7.97 -3.48 -2.34
C LEU A 106 -9.27 -2.92 -1.77
N ASN A 107 -10.11 -3.78 -1.22
CA ASN A 107 -11.35 -3.39 -0.57
C ASN A 107 -11.09 -3.01 0.90
N PRO A 108 -11.21 -1.72 1.29
CA PRO A 108 -10.88 -1.28 2.65
C PRO A 108 -11.79 -1.85 3.72
N GLY A 109 -12.96 -2.39 3.35
CA GLY A 109 -13.94 -2.96 4.28
C GLY A 109 -13.64 -4.39 4.74
N ILE A 110 -12.58 -5.00 4.23
CA ILE A 110 -12.13 -6.34 4.62
C ILE A 110 -11.11 -6.20 5.76
N PRO A 111 -11.37 -6.72 6.97
CA PRO A 111 -10.43 -6.62 8.10
C PRO A 111 -9.05 -7.20 7.79
N GLU A 112 -8.99 -8.29 7.02
CA GLU A 112 -7.74 -8.93 6.60
C GLU A 112 -6.89 -8.01 5.71
N VAL A 113 -7.51 -7.18 4.86
CA VAL A 113 -6.81 -6.14 4.07
C VAL A 113 -6.21 -5.09 4.99
N GLN A 114 -6.96 -4.60 5.99
CA GLN A 114 -6.46 -3.61 6.95
C GLN A 114 -5.27 -4.17 7.75
N ALA A 115 -5.35 -5.42 8.17
CA ALA A 115 -4.27 -6.11 8.87
C ALA A 115 -3.03 -6.27 7.98
N TRP A 116 -3.21 -6.65 6.71
CA TRP A 116 -2.12 -6.80 5.74
C TRP A 116 -1.39 -5.47 5.46
N VAL A 117 -2.13 -4.39 5.23
CA VAL A 117 -1.55 -3.03 5.09
C VAL A 117 -0.81 -2.63 6.36
N GLY A 118 -1.38 -2.95 7.53
CA GLY A 118 -0.69 -2.77 8.80
C GLY A 118 0.65 -3.52 8.86
N SER A 119 0.70 -4.77 8.43
CA SER A 119 1.93 -5.57 8.40
C SER A 119 2.99 -5.03 7.45
N ILE A 120 2.61 -4.39 6.34
CA ILE A 120 3.54 -3.65 5.47
C ILE A 120 4.17 -2.48 6.21
N VAL A 121 3.35 -1.70 6.92
CA VAL A 121 3.85 -0.58 7.74
C VAL A 121 4.79 -1.08 8.84
N GLU A 122 4.43 -2.17 9.53
CA GLU A 122 5.27 -2.81 10.54
C GLU A 122 6.60 -3.29 9.95
N GLU A 123 6.58 -3.93 8.78
CA GLU A 123 7.79 -4.36 8.08
C GLU A 123 8.72 -3.18 7.81
N ILE A 124 8.19 -2.07 7.29
CA ILE A 124 8.98 -0.87 6.99
C ILE A 124 9.65 -0.33 8.27
N VAL A 125 8.89 -0.10 9.35
CA VAL A 125 9.45 0.50 10.58
C VAL A 125 10.34 -0.46 11.36
N THR A 126 10.24 -1.77 11.11
CA THR A 126 11.11 -2.79 11.70
C THR A 126 12.43 -2.88 10.94
N LYS A 127 12.38 -2.85 9.60
CA LYS A 127 13.56 -3.06 8.74
C LYS A 127 14.38 -1.78 8.51
N TYR A 128 13.77 -0.60 8.56
CA TYR A 128 14.39 0.65 8.16
C TYR A 128 14.26 1.73 9.24
N ASP A 129 15.28 2.57 9.37
CA ASP A 129 15.27 3.73 10.28
C ASP A 129 14.57 4.93 9.64
N VAL A 130 13.29 4.76 9.30
CA VAL A 130 12.45 5.86 8.78
C VAL A 130 11.99 6.75 9.94
N ASP A 131 11.88 8.05 9.68
CA ASP A 131 11.45 9.04 10.67
C ASP A 131 9.93 9.10 10.80
N ALA A 132 9.20 8.74 9.73
CA ALA A 132 7.74 8.65 9.75
C ALA A 132 7.18 7.73 8.67
N ILE A 133 5.92 7.35 8.85
CA ILE A 133 5.07 6.74 7.83
C ILE A 133 4.06 7.79 7.37
N GLN A 134 3.96 7.99 6.06
CA GLN A 134 3.03 8.95 5.44
C GLN A 134 2.04 8.19 4.56
N PHE A 135 0.74 8.40 4.77
CA PHE A 135 -0.27 8.10 3.75
C PHE A 135 -0.62 9.39 3.01
N ASP A 136 -0.92 9.26 1.72
CA ASP A 136 -1.47 10.35 0.91
C ASP A 136 -3.00 10.40 1.07
N ASP A 137 -3.69 10.87 0.04
CA ASP A 137 -5.11 11.20 0.03
C ASP A 137 -6.00 10.09 -0.56
N TYR A 138 -5.44 8.93 -0.94
CA TYR A 138 -6.21 7.86 -1.56
C TYR A 138 -6.64 6.76 -0.58
N PHE A 139 -7.93 6.76 -0.22
CA PHE A 139 -8.54 5.70 0.59
C PHE A 139 -9.53 4.86 -0.25
N TYR A 140 -10.77 5.31 -0.39
CA TYR A 140 -11.74 4.67 -1.28
C TYR A 140 -11.57 5.19 -2.70
N TYR A 141 -11.19 4.30 -3.62
CA TYR A 141 -11.11 4.61 -5.05
C TYR A 141 -12.49 4.45 -5.69
N GLU A 142 -13.13 5.56 -6.03
CA GLU A 142 -14.34 5.55 -6.83
C GLU A 142 -14.56 6.89 -7.54
N THR A 143 -15.33 6.84 -8.62
CA THR A 143 -15.94 8.02 -9.23
C THR A 143 -17.46 7.81 -9.29
N ALA A 144 -18.22 8.85 -9.62
CA ALA A 144 -19.68 8.74 -9.77
C ALA A 144 -20.08 7.62 -10.77
N ASP A 145 -19.25 7.40 -11.80
CA ASP A 145 -19.50 6.43 -12.86
C ASP A 145 -18.77 5.09 -12.66
N SER A 146 -17.92 4.97 -11.63
CA SER A 146 -17.11 3.78 -11.37
C SER A 146 -16.91 3.59 -9.87
N LEU A 147 -17.94 3.00 -9.24
CA LEU A 147 -18.00 2.75 -7.80
C LEU A 147 -17.32 1.44 -7.42
N LEU A 148 -16.65 1.43 -6.26
CA LEU A 148 -16.19 0.20 -5.65
C LEU A 148 -17.39 -0.62 -5.16
N GLN A 149 -17.59 -1.81 -5.73
CA GLN A 149 -18.73 -2.70 -5.43
C GLN A 149 -18.53 -3.49 -4.13
N ASP A 150 -18.55 -2.80 -2.99
CA ASP A 150 -18.33 -3.36 -1.64
C ASP A 150 -19.63 -3.62 -0.85
N ASP A 151 -20.79 -3.79 -1.53
CA ASP A 151 -22.06 -4.08 -0.85
C ASP A 151 -22.04 -5.42 -0.11
N ALA A 152 -21.47 -6.46 -0.73
CA ALA A 152 -21.32 -7.76 -0.09
C ALA A 152 -20.39 -7.68 1.14
N THR A 153 -19.29 -6.91 1.04
CA THR A 153 -18.38 -6.65 2.15
C THR A 153 -19.06 -5.88 3.27
N TYR A 154 -19.87 -4.86 2.92
CA TYR A 154 -20.69 -4.13 3.87
C TYR A 154 -21.65 -5.06 4.60
N GLN A 155 -22.42 -5.88 3.89
CA GLN A 155 -23.34 -6.84 4.51
C GLN A 155 -22.63 -7.85 5.43
N LYS A 156 -21.42 -8.29 5.04
CA LYS A 156 -20.66 -9.28 5.80
C LYS A 156 -20.02 -8.71 7.07
N TYR A 157 -19.43 -7.52 6.99
CA TYR A 157 -18.57 -6.98 8.05
C TYR A 157 -19.17 -5.78 8.80
N ASN A 158 -20.29 -5.21 8.34
CA ASN A 158 -20.98 -4.17 9.10
C ASN A 158 -21.75 -4.79 10.27
N THR A 159 -21.31 -4.48 11.49
CA THR A 159 -21.98 -4.93 12.70
C THR A 159 -22.96 -3.90 13.26
N ASN A 160 -22.63 -2.61 13.16
CA ASN A 160 -23.25 -1.58 13.99
C ASN A 160 -23.56 -0.24 13.30
N PHE A 161 -23.13 -0.04 12.04
CA PHE A 161 -23.33 1.25 11.36
C PHE A 161 -24.67 1.28 10.65
N THR A 162 -25.40 2.39 10.82
CA THR A 162 -26.69 2.61 10.16
C THR A 162 -26.53 2.89 8.67
N THR A 163 -25.43 3.54 8.26
CA THR A 163 -25.17 3.88 6.87
C THR A 163 -23.86 3.27 6.38
N LYS A 164 -23.83 2.89 5.09
CA LYS A 164 -22.61 2.43 4.41
C LYS A 164 -21.52 3.50 4.40
N ALA A 165 -21.90 4.78 4.36
CA ALA A 165 -20.96 5.89 4.40
C ALA A 165 -20.24 6.00 5.76
N ASP A 166 -20.95 5.83 6.88
CA ASP A 166 -20.33 5.80 8.21
C ASP A 166 -19.42 4.59 8.37
N TRP A 167 -19.86 3.42 7.89
CA TRP A 167 -19.04 2.21 7.89
C TRP A 167 -17.74 2.39 7.09
N ARG A 168 -17.82 2.95 5.87
CA ARG A 168 -16.62 3.23 5.06
C ARG A 168 -15.66 4.20 5.76
N ARG A 169 -16.16 5.27 6.38
CA ARG A 169 -15.33 6.18 7.18
C ARG A 169 -14.65 5.46 8.34
N ASN A 170 -15.37 4.58 9.02
CA ASN A 170 -14.80 3.79 10.11
C ASN A 170 -13.71 2.83 9.60
N ASN A 171 -13.83 2.24 8.42
CA ASN A 171 -12.78 1.38 7.87
C ASN A 171 -11.46 2.13 7.66
N THR A 172 -11.53 3.40 7.21
CA THR A 172 -10.35 4.28 7.15
C THR A 172 -9.78 4.55 8.54
N TYR A 173 -10.63 4.85 9.54
CA TYR A 173 -10.19 5.02 10.92
C TYR A 173 -9.50 3.76 11.46
N SER A 174 -10.09 2.58 11.24
CA SER A 174 -9.55 1.29 11.67
C SER A 174 -8.18 1.00 11.06
N LEU A 175 -7.96 1.36 9.79
CA LEU A 175 -6.63 1.26 9.19
C LEU A 175 -5.62 2.13 9.95
N VAL A 176 -5.93 3.42 10.13
CA VAL A 176 -5.02 4.38 10.78
C VAL A 176 -4.70 3.94 12.21
N ASP A 177 -5.69 3.49 12.97
CA ASP A 177 -5.52 2.96 14.33
C ASP A 177 -4.67 1.66 14.34
N THR A 178 -4.88 0.77 13.36
CA THR A 178 -4.08 -0.46 13.21
C THR A 178 -2.60 -0.14 12.94
N CYS A 179 -2.33 0.77 11.99
CA CYS A 179 -0.98 1.21 11.68
C CYS A 179 -0.33 1.90 12.88
N HIS A 180 -1.05 2.80 13.57
CA HIS A 180 -0.55 3.47 14.76
C HIS A 180 -0.12 2.48 15.84
N LYS A 181 -0.97 1.49 16.14
CA LYS A 181 -0.68 0.44 17.13
C LYS A 181 0.53 -0.40 16.76
N LYS A 182 0.69 -0.75 15.47
CA LYS A 182 1.86 -1.50 15.00
C LYS A 182 3.14 -0.70 15.10
N ILE A 183 3.13 0.58 14.74
CA ILE A 183 4.31 1.46 14.89
C ILE A 183 4.71 1.57 16.37
N ALA A 184 3.74 1.83 17.27
CA ALA A 184 3.99 1.97 18.70
C ALA A 184 4.42 0.67 19.40
N ALA A 185 4.25 -0.48 18.75
CA ALA A 185 4.72 -1.77 19.28
C ALA A 185 6.19 -2.05 18.94
N VAL A 186 6.74 -1.37 17.92
CA VAL A 186 8.11 -1.58 17.42
C VAL A 186 9.07 -0.47 17.88
N LYS A 187 8.58 0.77 17.98
CA LYS A 187 9.35 1.97 18.37
C LYS A 187 8.89 2.49 19.73
#